data_AF-A0A225UPW7-F1
#
_entry.id   AF-A0A225UPW7-F1
#
_cell.length_a   1.000
_cell.length_b   1.000
_cell.length_c   1.000
_cell.angle_alpha   90.00
_cell.angle_beta   90.00
_cell.angle_gamma   90.00
#
_symmetry.space_group_name_H-M   'P 1'
#
loop_
_entity.id
_entity.type
_entity.pdbx_description
1 polymer ?
#
loop_
_entity_poly.entity_id
_entity_poly.type
_entity_poly.pdbx_seq_one_letter_code
_entity_poly.pdbx_strand_id
1 'polypeptide(L)'
;MNLQDLAPENTKRALATAISIFDQFLAKENVTREFVQASLLADSRRIAFVKLMDRFAMFLVFSNGKSGEPRKRNTVMSYYRNVKNWLLDRYPQQRGVIEQQLLKMGRILERHCLH
;
A
#
# COMPACT_ATOMS: atom_id res chain seq x y z
N MET A 1 4.94 -24.30 3.78
CA MET A 1 5.02 -23.26 4.83
C MET A 1 5.44 -21.96 4.16
N ASN A 2 4.61 -20.92 4.23
CA ASN A 2 4.93 -19.60 3.67
C ASN A 2 5.72 -18.81 4.73
N LEU A 3 6.66 -17.96 4.31
CA LEU A 3 7.42 -17.08 5.23
C LEU A 3 6.49 -16.22 6.10
N GLN A 4 5.29 -15.91 5.60
CA GLN A 4 4.26 -15.16 6.31
C GLN A 4 3.65 -15.92 7.51
N ASP A 5 3.69 -17.26 7.51
CA ASP A 5 3.17 -18.09 8.61
C ASP A 5 4.06 -17.98 9.86
N LEU A 6 5.36 -17.72 9.65
CA LEU A 6 6.39 -17.55 10.69
C LEU A 6 6.43 -16.13 11.28
N ALA A 7 5.67 -15.19 10.71
CA ALA A 7 5.67 -13.81 11.19
C ALA A 7 5.05 -13.71 12.60
N PRO A 8 5.59 -12.86 13.49
CA PRO A 8 4.96 -12.58 14.78
C PRO A 8 3.50 -12.12 14.63
N GLU A 9 2.64 -12.47 15.59
CA GLU A 9 1.22 -12.14 15.53
C GLU A 9 0.96 -10.64 15.39
N ASN A 10 1.78 -9.81 16.05
CA ASN A 10 1.72 -8.36 15.94
C ASN A 10 1.93 -7.87 14.49
N THR A 11 2.83 -8.50 13.75
CA THR A 11 3.09 -8.21 12.33
C THR A 11 1.89 -8.58 11.47
N LYS A 12 1.25 -9.74 11.75
CA LYS A 12 0.03 -10.18 11.04
C LYS A 12 -1.12 -9.20 11.28
N ARG A 13 -1.31 -8.72 12.51
CA ARG A 13 -2.32 -7.71 12.86
C ARG A 13 -2.06 -6.35 12.18
N ALA A 14 -0.80 -5.91 12.14
CA ALA A 14 -0.42 -4.67 11.46
C ALA A 14 -0.71 -4.75 9.95
N LEU A 15 -0.39 -5.88 9.32
CA LEU A 15 -0.70 -6.14 7.91
C LEU A 15 -2.22 -6.13 7.66
N ALA A 16 -3.00 -6.87 8.47
CA ALA A 16 -4.45 -6.91 8.34
C ALA A 16 -5.08 -5.51 8.46
N THR A 17 -4.57 -4.69 9.39
CA THR A 17 -5.01 -3.30 9.54
C THR A 17 -4.69 -2.47 8.30
N ALA A 18 -3.47 -2.60 7.77
CA ALA A 18 -3.07 -1.88 6.56
C ALA A 18 -3.92 -2.26 5.34
N ILE A 19 -4.24 -3.56 5.18
CA ILE A 19 -5.13 -4.08 4.14
C ILE A 19 -6.54 -3.50 4.31
N SER A 20 -7.08 -3.46 5.53
CA SER A 20 -8.40 -2.86 5.77
C SER A 20 -8.44 -1.37 5.41
N ILE A 21 -7.37 -0.62 5.68
CA ILE A 21 -7.26 0.79 5.25
C ILE A 21 -7.17 0.90 3.72
N PHE A 22 -6.48 -0.02 3.07
CA PHE A 22 -6.43 -0.09 1.61
C PHE A 22 -7.82 -0.37 1.00
N ASP A 23 -8.64 -1.22 1.62
CA ASP A 23 -10.01 -1.46 1.17
C ASP A 23 -10.90 -0.24 1.30
N GLN A 24 -10.75 0.52 2.40
CA GLN A 24 -11.46 1.78 2.57
C GLN A 24 -11.07 2.79 1.49
N PHE A 25 -9.78 2.85 1.11
CA PHE A 25 -9.31 3.64 -0.01
C PHE A 25 -10.00 3.21 -1.32
N LEU A 26 -9.98 1.92 -1.64
CA LEU A 26 -10.62 1.40 -2.86
C LEU A 26 -12.12 1.70 -2.89
N ALA A 27 -12.81 1.51 -1.77
CA ALA A 27 -14.23 1.83 -1.65
C ALA A 27 -14.51 3.32 -1.89
N LYS A 28 -13.66 4.23 -1.39
CA LYS A 28 -13.80 5.67 -1.65
C LYS A 28 -13.55 6.05 -3.11
N GLU A 29 -12.66 5.34 -3.79
CA GLU A 29 -12.43 5.51 -5.23
C GLU A 29 -13.50 4.79 -6.08
N ASN A 30 -14.47 4.11 -5.46
CA ASN A 30 -15.45 3.25 -6.12
C ASN A 30 -14.79 2.17 -7.01
N VAL A 31 -13.69 1.60 -6.52
CA VAL A 31 -12.89 0.58 -7.19
C VAL A 31 -12.96 -0.72 -6.41
N THR A 32 -13.07 -1.85 -7.12
CA THR A 32 -13.04 -3.18 -6.50
C THR A 32 -11.63 -3.79 -6.52
N ARG A 33 -11.38 -4.76 -5.64
CA ARG A 33 -10.10 -5.49 -5.62
C ARG A 33 -9.88 -6.28 -6.91
N GLU A 34 -10.95 -6.81 -7.50
CA GLU A 34 -10.95 -7.58 -8.74
C GLU A 34 -10.53 -6.69 -9.91
N PHE A 35 -11.03 -5.44 -9.96
CA PHE A 35 -10.60 -4.47 -10.96
C PHE A 35 -9.13 -4.11 -10.82
N VAL A 36 -8.64 -3.90 -9.58
CA VAL A 36 -7.21 -3.66 -9.33
C VAL A 36 -6.39 -4.85 -9.81
N GLN A 37 -6.78 -6.07 -9.44
CA GLN A 37 -6.08 -7.28 -9.85
C GLN A 37 -6.03 -7.42 -11.38
N ALA A 38 -7.16 -7.26 -12.06
CA ALA A 38 -7.22 -7.31 -13.52
C ALA A 38 -6.32 -6.24 -14.16
N SER A 39 -6.35 -5.02 -13.62
CA SER A 39 -5.51 -3.91 -14.09
C SER A 39 -4.02 -4.18 -13.92
N LEU A 40 -3.61 -4.71 -12.76
CA LEU A 40 -2.21 -5.03 -12.49
C LEU A 40 -1.71 -6.17 -13.38
N LEU A 41 -2.54 -7.19 -13.65
CA LEU A 41 -2.19 -8.30 -14.51
C LEU A 41 -2.09 -7.90 -15.99
N ALA A 42 -3.02 -7.05 -16.47
CA ALA A 42 -3.04 -6.56 -17.86
C ALA A 42 -1.95 -5.51 -18.15
N ASP A 43 -1.42 -4.87 -17.11
CA ASP A 43 -0.50 -3.74 -17.26
C ASP A 43 0.94 -4.20 -17.56
N SER A 44 1.24 -4.36 -18.84
CA SER A 44 2.58 -4.69 -19.35
C SER A 44 3.63 -3.62 -19.03
N ARG A 45 3.22 -2.36 -18.84
CA ARG A 45 4.11 -1.23 -18.55
C ARG A 45 4.27 -0.95 -17.05
N ARG A 46 3.55 -1.68 -16.20
CA ARG A 46 3.58 -1.59 -14.73
C ARG A 46 3.22 -0.19 -14.16
N ILE A 47 2.60 0.66 -14.98
CA ILE A 47 2.15 2.02 -14.65
C ILE A 47 1.00 2.00 -13.62
N ALA A 48 0.09 1.05 -13.73
CA ALA A 48 -1.06 0.87 -12.86
C ALA A 48 -0.63 0.62 -11.41
N PHE A 49 0.42 -0.19 -11.19
CA PHE A 49 0.92 -0.43 -9.83
C PHE A 49 1.45 0.85 -9.19
N VAL A 50 2.29 1.58 -9.94
CA VAL A 50 2.88 2.84 -9.47
C VAL A 50 1.78 3.86 -9.16
N LYS A 51 0.81 4.03 -10.07
CA LYS A 51 -0.31 4.96 -9.87
C LYS A 51 -1.20 4.57 -8.69
N LEU A 52 -1.46 3.28 -8.51
CA LEU A 52 -2.22 2.76 -7.37
C LEU A 52 -1.53 3.11 -6.05
N MET A 53 -0.22 2.86 -5.96
CA MET A 53 0.55 3.17 -4.75
C MET A 53 0.66 4.66 -4.50
N ASP A 54 0.78 5.49 -5.54
CA ASP A 54 0.81 6.95 -5.44
C ASP A 54 -0.51 7.50 -4.88
N ARG A 55 -1.65 7.08 -5.45
CA ARG A 55 -2.98 7.44 -4.94
C ARG A 55 -3.22 6.94 -3.52
N PHE A 56 -2.76 5.72 -3.22
CA PHE A 56 -2.88 5.20 -1.86
C PHE A 56 -2.03 6.02 -0.87
N ALA A 57 -0.83 6.44 -1.25
CA ALA A 57 -0.02 7.34 -0.42
C ALA A 57 -0.73 8.68 -0.18
N MET A 58 -1.32 9.27 -1.22
CA MET A 58 -2.15 10.47 -1.11
C MET A 58 -3.30 10.24 -0.13
N PHE A 59 -4.04 9.15 -0.28
CA PHE A 59 -5.11 8.80 0.64
C PHE A 59 -4.61 8.68 2.09
N LEU A 60 -3.44 8.08 2.34
CA LEU A 60 -2.91 7.97 3.70
C LEU A 60 -2.53 9.32 4.31
N VAL A 61 -2.00 10.25 3.51
CA VAL A 61 -1.59 11.58 3.98
C VAL A 61 -2.80 12.47 4.27
N PHE A 62 -3.83 12.40 3.42
CA PHE A 62 -4.98 13.32 3.49
C PHE A 62 -6.22 12.70 4.15
N SER A 63 -6.29 11.39 4.33
CA SER A 63 -7.37 10.76 5.09
C SER A 63 -7.11 10.91 6.58
N ASN A 64 -8.04 11.58 7.25
CA ASN A 64 -8.05 11.64 8.70
C ASN A 64 -8.26 10.23 9.28
N GLY A 65 -7.65 9.99 10.43
CA GLY A 65 -7.90 8.81 11.25
C GLY A 65 -9.32 8.82 11.83
N LYS A 66 -9.65 7.80 12.64
CA LYS A 66 -10.96 7.67 13.28
C LYS A 66 -11.35 8.87 14.16
N SER A 67 -10.37 9.64 14.65
CA SER A 67 -10.55 10.85 15.47
C SER A 67 -10.71 12.13 14.66
N GLY A 68 -10.66 12.08 13.32
CA GLY A 68 -10.64 13.30 12.50
C GLY A 68 -9.26 13.98 12.43
N GLU A 69 -8.25 13.46 13.13
CA GLU A 69 -6.88 13.97 13.07
C GLU A 69 -6.09 13.39 11.89
N PRO A 70 -5.14 14.15 11.30
CA PRO A 70 -4.19 13.61 10.33
C PRO A 70 -3.45 12.39 10.90
N ARG A 71 -3.19 11.40 10.05
CA ARG A 71 -2.44 10.23 10.47
C ARG A 71 -0.98 10.60 10.73
N LYS A 72 -0.47 10.21 11.90
CA LYS A 72 0.96 10.33 12.23
C LYS A 72 1.82 9.66 11.17
N ARG A 73 2.98 10.25 10.85
CA ARG A 73 3.94 9.76 9.87
C ARG A 73 4.29 8.29 10.03
N ASN A 74 4.52 7.83 11.25
CA ASN A 74 4.85 6.42 11.50
C ASN A 74 3.72 5.47 11.08
N THR A 75 2.47 5.87 11.27
CA THR A 75 1.29 5.10 10.86
C THR A 75 1.16 5.09 9.34
N VAL A 76 1.32 6.25 8.69
CA VAL A 76 1.32 6.36 7.22
C VAL A 76 2.38 5.44 6.60
N MET A 77 3.62 5.54 7.11
CA MET A 77 4.73 4.73 6.62
C MET A 77 4.50 3.23 6.86
N SER A 78 3.93 2.85 8.01
CA SER A 78 3.61 1.47 8.32
C SER A 78 2.58 0.89 7.34
N TYR A 79 1.47 1.60 7.10
CA TYR A 79 0.44 1.12 6.18
C TYR A 79 0.93 1.05 4.74
N TYR A 80 1.64 2.09 4.28
CA TYR A 80 2.23 2.10 2.95
C TYR A 80 3.17 0.92 2.74
N ARG A 81 4.09 0.66 3.68
CA ARG A 81 5.06 -0.46 3.59
C ARG A 81 4.36 -1.82 3.61
N ASN A 82 3.38 -2.02 4.49
CA ASN A 82 2.64 -3.29 4.56
C ASN A 82 1.88 -3.59 3.28
N VAL A 83 1.11 -2.63 2.75
CA VAL A 83 0.35 -2.82 1.51
C VAL A 83 1.27 -3.00 0.30
N LYS A 84 2.35 -2.21 0.21
CA LYS A 84 3.36 -2.37 -0.83
C LYS A 84 3.91 -3.79 -0.86
N ASN A 85 4.38 -4.30 0.29
CA ASN A 85 4.96 -5.63 0.38
C ASN A 85 3.91 -6.71 0.07
N TRP A 86 2.69 -6.56 0.59
CA TRP A 86 1.59 -7.47 0.31
C TRP A 86 1.25 -7.58 -1.17
N LEU A 87 1.19 -6.44 -1.89
CA LEU A 87 0.97 -6.43 -3.33
C LEU A 87 2.16 -7.05 -4.09
N LEU A 88 3.40 -6.75 -3.69
CA LEU A 88 4.60 -7.33 -4.32
C LEU A 88 4.70 -8.84 -4.13
N ASP A 89 4.28 -9.36 -2.98
CA ASP A 89 4.23 -10.79 -2.71
C ASP A 89 3.16 -11.48 -3.57
N ARG A 90 2.06 -10.78 -3.88
CA ARG A 90 0.98 -11.30 -4.75
C ARG A 90 1.30 -11.23 -6.23
N TYR A 91 2.18 -10.31 -6.64
CA TYR A 91 2.60 -10.11 -8.03
C TYR A 91 4.13 -10.17 -8.18
N PRO A 92 4.76 -11.32 -7.86
CA PRO A 92 6.23 -11.44 -7.82
C PRO A 92 6.89 -11.13 -9.18
N GLN A 93 6.18 -11.38 -10.29
CA GLN A 93 6.63 -11.07 -11.65
C GLN A 93 6.88 -9.59 -11.90
N GLN A 94 6.29 -8.70 -11.09
CA GLN A 94 6.42 -7.26 -11.24
C GLN A 94 7.53 -6.68 -10.35
N ARG A 95 7.95 -7.43 -9.32
CA ARG A 95 8.77 -6.94 -8.21
C ARG A 95 10.10 -6.31 -8.65
N GLY A 96 10.92 -7.05 -9.39
CA GLY A 96 12.27 -6.60 -9.76
C GLY A 96 12.31 -5.30 -10.57
N VAL A 97 11.22 -4.98 -11.28
CA VAL A 97 11.12 -3.79 -12.13
C VAL A 97 10.60 -2.58 -11.36
N ILE A 98 9.58 -2.76 -10.50
CA ILE A 98 8.91 -1.62 -9.84
C ILE A 98 9.45 -1.29 -8.46
N GLU A 99 10.21 -2.21 -7.84
CA GLU A 99 10.67 -2.06 -6.46
C GLU A 99 11.48 -0.78 -6.25
N GLN A 100 12.38 -0.42 -7.19
CA GLN A 100 13.15 0.82 -7.12
C GLN A 100 12.27 2.08 -7.17
N GLN A 101 11.24 2.08 -8.01
CA GLN A 101 10.31 3.22 -8.12
C GLN A 101 9.49 3.37 -6.84
N LEU A 102 9.00 2.27 -6.28
CA LEU A 102 8.26 2.26 -5.01
C LEU A 102 9.15 2.64 -3.81
N LEU A 103 10.44 2.29 -3.83
CA LEU A 103 11.41 2.75 -2.83
C LEU A 103 11.65 4.26 -2.91
N LYS A 104 11.68 4.83 -4.13
CA LYS A 104 11.76 6.29 -4.32
C LYS A 104 10.50 6.96 -3.78
N MET A 105 9.31 6.45 -4.10
CA MET A 105 8.04 6.96 -3.60
C MET A 105 7.96 6.89 -2.07
N GLY A 106 8.33 5.77 -1.47
CA GLY A 106 8.36 5.62 -0.02
C GLY A 106 9.28 6.64 0.67
N ARG A 107 10.43 6.96 0.06
CA ARG A 107 11.34 8.02 0.56
C ARG A 107 10.75 9.42 0.45
N ILE A 108 10.05 9.71 -0.65
CA ILE A 108 9.35 11.00 -0.83
C ILE A 108 8.26 11.13 0.23
N LEU A 109 7.43 10.09 0.39
CA LEU A 109 6.38 10.04 1.40
C LEU A 109 6.93 10.25 2.82
N GLU A 110 8.04 9.59 3.14
CA GLU A 110 8.70 9.73 4.45
C GLU A 110 9.22 11.15 4.70
N ARG A 111 9.71 11.85 3.68
CA ARG A 111 10.21 13.23 3.83
C ARG A 111 9.11 14.28 3.94
N HIS A 112 8.01 14.09 3.22
CA HIS A 112 6.95 15.09 3.07
C HIS A 112 5.73 14.85 3.95
N CYS A 113 5.66 13.73 4.68
CA CYS A 113 4.64 13.53 5.70
C CYS A 113 5.04 14.32 6.97
N LEU A 114 4.39 15.47 7.18
CA LEU A 114 4.74 16.46 8.21
C LEU A 114 3.97 16.31 9.55
N HIS A 115 3.31 15.17 9.77
CA HIS A 115 2.41 14.94 10.92
C HIS A 115 2.95 13.89 11.90
#